data_AF-A0A1V4YTD5-F1
#
_entry.id   AF-A0A1V4YTD5-F1
#
_cell.length_a   1.000
_cell.length_b   1.000
_cell.length_c   1.000
_cell.angle_alpha   90.00
_cell.angle_beta   90.00
_cell.angle_gamma   90.00
#
_symmetry.space_group_name_H-M   'P 1'
#
loop_
_entity.id
_entity.type
_entity.pdbx_description
1 polymer ?
#
loop_
_entity_poly.entity_id
_entity_poly.type
_entity_poly.pdbx_seq_one_letter_code
_entity_poly.pdbx_strand_id
1 'polypeptide(L)'
;MFATHYHQLTELEGTLKRVKNLHIAVKEEGDDLVFLRKIVPGATDRSYGIHVARLAGVPHAVTSRAKEVLKEIESESAINREGRPKKGKGKSTARYTQLMLFDGGSSPKADVQHPVLEELKSLDVNTLTPVDALNRLNSLKKLLDESGE
;
A
#
# COMPACT_ATOMS: atom_id res chain seq x y z
N MET A 1 9.46 9.46 -26.06
CA MET A 1 8.87 8.24 -25.45
C MET A 1 9.59 8.00 -24.12
N PHE A 2 8.87 7.67 -23.06
CA PHE A 2 9.44 7.44 -21.73
C PHE A 2 9.00 6.05 -21.24
N ALA A 3 9.94 5.11 -21.10
CA ALA A 3 9.67 3.76 -20.60
C ALA A 3 9.99 3.72 -19.11
N THR A 4 9.03 3.27 -18.29
CA THR A 4 9.14 3.31 -16.83
C THR A 4 8.41 2.15 -16.19
N HIS A 5 8.85 1.78 -14.99
CA HIS A 5 8.17 0.84 -14.10
C HIS A 5 7.41 1.56 -12.96
N TYR A 6 7.43 2.89 -12.92
CA TYR A 6 6.71 3.69 -11.93
C TYR A 6 5.24 3.86 -12.34
N HIS A 7 4.36 3.11 -11.68
CA HIS A 7 2.92 3.16 -11.93
C HIS A 7 2.31 4.54 -11.63
N GLN A 8 2.82 5.26 -10.62
CA GLN A 8 2.32 6.59 -10.25
C GLN A 8 2.43 7.61 -11.38
N LEU A 9 3.41 7.46 -12.29
CA LEU A 9 3.55 8.37 -13.43
C LEU A 9 2.42 8.23 -14.44
N THR A 10 1.66 7.13 -14.40
CA THR A 10 0.50 6.96 -15.28
C THR A 10 -0.63 7.94 -14.95
N GLU A 11 -0.69 8.45 -13.72
CA GLU A 11 -1.66 9.47 -13.32
C GLU A 11 -1.45 10.81 -14.06
N LEU A 12 -0.26 11.04 -14.63
CA LEU A 12 0.06 12.25 -15.38
C LEU A 12 -0.77 12.42 -16.66
N GLU A 13 -1.30 11.35 -17.24
CA GLU A 13 -2.23 11.46 -18.39
C GLU A 13 -3.52 12.19 -18.01
N GLY A 14 -3.96 12.12 -16.75
CA GLY A 14 -5.13 12.84 -16.25
C GLY A 14 -4.88 14.33 -15.99
N THR A 15 -3.63 14.73 -15.73
CA THR A 15 -3.28 16.11 -15.37
C THR A 15 -2.67 16.90 -16.53
N LEU A 16 -1.94 16.25 -17.43
CA LEU A 16 -1.23 16.89 -18.53
C LEU A 16 -1.86 16.56 -19.89
N LYS A 17 -2.39 17.57 -20.57
CA LYS A 17 -3.14 17.45 -21.84
C LYS A 17 -2.40 16.72 -22.98
N ARG A 18 -1.07 16.68 -22.94
CA ARG A 18 -0.22 16.10 -24.00
C ARG A 18 0.42 14.77 -23.61
N VAL A 19 0.15 14.25 -22.41
CA VAL A 19 0.65 12.95 -21.96
C VAL A 19 -0.34 11.87 -22.37
N LYS A 20 0.18 10.74 -22.83
CA LYS A 20 -0.58 9.53 -23.19
C LYS A 20 0.12 8.32 -22.64
N ASN A 21 -0.60 7.46 -21.91
CA ASN A 21 -0.04 6.20 -21.44
C ASN A 21 -0.13 5.13 -22.53
N LEU A 22 0.91 4.32 -22.58
CA LEU A 22 1.05 3.16 -23.44
C LEU A 22 1.67 2.05 -22.60
N HIS A 23 1.21 0.82 -22.77
CA HIS A 23 1.81 -0.35 -22.14
C HIS A 23 1.96 -1.50 -23.13
N ILE A 24 2.77 -2.49 -22.78
CA ILE A 24 2.94 -3.71 -23.57
C ILE A 24 1.84 -4.70 -23.18
N ALA A 25 1.11 -5.21 -24.17
CA ALA A 25 0.07 -6.20 -23.98
C ALA A 25 0.67 -7.53 -23.52
N VAL A 26 0.04 -8.11 -22.51
CA VAL A 26 0.42 -9.36 -21.86
C VAL A 26 -0.80 -10.28 -21.82
N LYS A 27 -0.59 -11.57 -22.08
CA LYS A 27 -1.60 -12.62 -21.88
C LYS A 27 -1.15 -13.53 -20.74
N GLU A 28 -2.02 -13.75 -19.77
CA GLU A 28 -1.82 -14.69 -18.67
C GLU A 28 -2.41 -16.04 -19.05
N GLU A 29 -1.65 -17.12 -18.84
CA GLU A 29 -2.06 -18.49 -19.13
C GLU A 29 -1.68 -19.38 -17.94
N GLY A 30 -2.59 -19.47 -16.97
CA GLY A 30 -2.33 -20.13 -15.69
C GLY A 30 -1.26 -19.39 -14.87
N ASP A 31 -0.14 -20.07 -14.60
CA ASP A 31 1.01 -19.52 -13.88
C ASP A 31 2.07 -18.90 -14.82
N ASP A 32 1.85 -19.00 -16.13
CA ASP A 32 2.75 -18.52 -17.18
C ASP A 32 2.24 -17.22 -17.82
N LEU A 33 3.17 -16.48 -18.40
CA LEU A 33 2.94 -15.13 -18.91
C LEU A 33 3.53 -14.98 -20.31
N VAL A 34 2.69 -14.61 -21.26
CA VAL A 34 3.07 -14.43 -22.67
C VAL A 34 3.06 -12.95 -23.03
N PHE A 35 4.24 -12.41 -23.36
CA PHE A 35 4.37 -11.04 -23.86
C PHE A 35 3.98 -10.98 -25.33
N LEU A 36 2.88 -10.30 -25.63
CA LEU A 36 2.35 -10.20 -27.00
C LEU A 36 3.16 -9.23 -27.89
N ARG A 37 4.18 -8.55 -27.33
CA ARG A 37 5.02 -7.54 -27.99
C ARG A 37 4.23 -6.46 -28.74
N LYS A 38 2.98 -6.24 -28.33
CA LYS A 38 2.07 -5.26 -28.89
C LYS A 38 1.92 -4.10 -27.93
N ILE A 39 2.12 -2.88 -28.40
CA ILE A 39 1.86 -1.67 -27.61
C ILE A 39 0.39 -1.33 -27.71
N VAL A 40 -0.25 -1.08 -26.57
CA VAL A 40 -1.67 -0.74 -26.45
C VAL A 40 -1.85 0.54 -25.62
N PRO A 41 -2.85 1.37 -25.94
CA PRO A 41 -3.13 2.59 -25.19
C PRO A 41 -3.61 2.30 -23.76
N GLY A 42 -3.32 3.24 -22.86
CA GLY A 42 -3.71 3.19 -21.45
C GLY A 42 -2.59 2.75 -20.51
N ALA A 43 -2.86 2.91 -19.22
CA ALA A 43 -2.02 2.42 -18.13
C ALA A 43 -2.28 0.92 -17.88
N THR A 44 -1.29 0.22 -17.32
CA THR A 44 -1.48 -1.13 -16.77
C THR A 44 -1.58 -1.04 -15.25
N ASP A 45 -2.52 -1.78 -14.67
CA ASP A 45 -2.77 -1.91 -13.23
C ASP A 45 -1.96 -3.04 -12.57
N ARG A 46 -1.25 -3.86 -13.37
CA ARG A 46 -0.55 -5.05 -12.90
C ARG A 46 0.96 -4.94 -13.03
N SER A 47 1.65 -5.43 -12.01
CA SER A 47 3.11 -5.55 -11.99
C SER A 47 3.54 -7.00 -12.19
N TYR A 48 4.31 -7.28 -13.24
CA TYR A 48 4.71 -8.64 -13.62
C TYR A 48 6.10 -9.05 -13.12
N GLY A 49 6.69 -8.31 -12.17
CA GLY A 49 8.07 -8.51 -11.72
C GLY A 49 8.38 -9.93 -11.22
N ILE A 50 7.48 -10.54 -10.41
CA ILE A 50 7.66 -11.90 -9.90
C ILE A 50 7.59 -12.93 -11.05
N HIS A 51 6.71 -12.71 -12.03
CA HIS A 51 6.58 -13.57 -13.20
C HIS A 51 7.82 -13.51 -14.09
N VAL A 52 8.36 -12.30 -14.32
CA VAL A 52 9.62 -12.11 -15.05
C VAL A 52 10.80 -12.77 -14.32
N ALA A 53 10.85 -12.66 -12.99
CA ALA A 53 11.89 -13.31 -12.19
C ALA A 53 11.87 -14.84 -12.34
N ARG A 54 10.68 -15.44 -12.32
CA ARG A 54 10.50 -16.88 -12.58
C ARG A 54 10.98 -17.27 -13.97
N LEU A 55 10.59 -16.52 -15.00
CA LEU A 55 11.05 -16.74 -16.38
C LEU A 55 12.57 -16.59 -16.53
N ALA A 56 13.19 -15.71 -15.74
CA ALA A 56 14.64 -15.52 -15.70
C ALA A 56 15.39 -16.65 -14.94
N GLY A 57 14.69 -17.67 -14.44
CA GLY A 57 15.29 -18.81 -13.75
C GLY A 57 15.56 -18.59 -12.26
N VAL A 58 14.94 -17.57 -11.64
CA VAL A 58 15.02 -17.39 -10.18
C VAL A 58 14.39 -18.61 -9.50
N PRO A 59 15.04 -19.19 -8.46
CA PRO A 59 14.56 -20.39 -7.81
C PRO A 59 13.11 -20.30 -7.32
N HIS A 60 12.36 -21.39 -7.48
CA HIS A 60 10.94 -21.43 -7.13
C HIS A 60 10.67 -20.95 -5.70
N ALA A 61 11.45 -21.44 -4.72
CA ALA A 61 11.34 -21.04 -3.32
C ALA A 61 11.40 -19.51 -3.09
N VAL A 62 12.23 -18.80 -3.86
CA VAL A 62 12.35 -17.34 -3.79
C VAL A 62 11.11 -16.67 -4.39
N THR A 63 10.67 -17.11 -5.57
CA THR A 63 9.47 -16.54 -6.22
C THR A 63 8.19 -16.80 -5.43
N SER A 64 8.07 -17.97 -4.78
CA SER A 64 6.96 -18.30 -3.88
C SER A 64 6.93 -17.37 -2.66
N ARG A 65 8.08 -17.20 -1.98
CA ARG A 65 8.16 -16.26 -0.85
C ARG A 65 7.85 -14.83 -1.29
N ALA A 66 8.30 -14.41 -2.47
CA ALA A 66 7.98 -13.10 -3.01
C ALA A 66 6.46 -12.91 -3.23
N LYS A 67 5.74 -13.95 -3.71
CA LYS A 67 4.27 -13.91 -3.83
C LYS A 67 3.59 -13.76 -2.46
N GLU A 68 4.08 -14.46 -1.43
CA GLU A 68 3.55 -14.32 -0.07
C GLU A 68 3.77 -12.90 0.48
N VAL A 69 4.99 -12.36 0.36
CA VAL A 69 5.30 -10.99 0.78
C VAL A 69 4.44 -9.97 0.04
N LEU A 70 4.23 -10.16 -1.27
CA LEU A 70 3.37 -9.27 -2.05
C LEU A 70 1.94 -9.28 -1.50
N LYS A 71 1.39 -10.47 -1.22
CA LYS A 71 0.06 -10.61 -0.62
C LYS A 71 -0.04 -9.94 0.75
N GLU A 72 1.00 -10.05 1.58
CA GLU A 72 1.09 -9.33 2.86
C GLU A 72 1.05 -7.81 2.63
N ILE A 73 1.84 -7.27 1.69
CA ILE A 73 1.90 -5.82 1.39
C ILE A 73 0.58 -5.32 0.81
N GLU A 74 -0.03 -6.04 -0.13
CA GLU A 74 -1.33 -5.70 -0.71
C GLU A 74 -2.42 -5.71 0.37
N SER A 75 -2.39 -6.68 1.27
CA SER A 75 -3.31 -6.72 2.41
C SER A 75 -3.09 -5.57 3.38
N GLU A 76 -1.85 -5.22 3.73
CA GLU A 76 -1.54 -4.05 4.58
C GLU A 76 -1.93 -2.73 3.91
N SER A 77 -1.82 -2.65 2.57
CA SER A 77 -2.21 -1.48 1.80
C SER A 77 -3.74 -1.32 1.75
N ALA A 78 -4.48 -2.43 1.62
CA ALA A 78 -5.94 -2.44 1.73
C ALA A 78 -6.40 -2.09 3.15
N ILE A 79 -5.72 -2.63 4.16
CA ILE A 79 -6.00 -2.38 5.58
C ILE A 79 -5.69 -0.92 5.99
N ASN A 80 -4.71 -0.26 5.37
CA ASN A 80 -4.45 1.18 5.58
C ASN A 80 -5.47 2.07 4.87
N ARG A 81 -6.18 1.57 3.84
CA ARG A 81 -7.36 2.24 3.28
C ARG A 81 -8.61 2.06 4.16
N GLU A 82 -8.66 1.01 4.97
CA GLU A 82 -9.80 0.66 5.85
C GLU A 82 -9.49 0.77 7.37
N GLY A 83 -8.40 1.42 7.76
CA GLY A 83 -8.17 1.88 9.14
C GLY A 83 -7.93 0.81 10.23
N ARG A 84 -7.26 -0.33 9.98
CA ARG A 84 -6.94 -1.30 11.06
C ARG A 84 -5.51 -1.85 11.08
N PRO A 85 -4.51 -1.24 11.75
CA PRO A 85 -3.16 -1.76 11.71
C PRO A 85 -3.03 -3.07 12.51
N LYS A 86 -2.48 -4.12 11.90
CA LYS A 86 -1.89 -5.27 12.63
C LYS A 86 -0.38 -5.10 12.73
N LYS A 87 0.15 -5.27 13.95
CA LYS A 87 1.59 -5.26 14.28
C LYS A 87 2.29 -6.48 13.65
N GLY A 88 3.16 -6.25 12.67
CA GLY A 88 4.15 -7.21 12.19
C GLY A 88 5.53 -6.57 12.09
N LYS A 89 6.50 -7.05 12.87
CA LYS A 89 7.91 -6.61 12.79
C LYS A 89 8.56 -7.23 11.56
N GLY A 90 8.73 -6.47 10.48
CA GLY A 90 9.54 -6.84 9.32
C GLY A 90 10.26 -5.62 8.78
N LYS A 91 11.59 -5.69 8.65
CA LYS A 91 12.44 -4.59 8.17
C LYS A 91 12.05 -4.20 6.73
N SER A 92 11.29 -3.12 6.62
CA SER A 92 10.87 -2.48 5.37
C SER A 92 11.99 -1.60 4.81
N THR A 93 12.99 -2.21 4.16
CA THR A 93 14.01 -1.44 3.42
C THR A 93 13.53 -1.04 2.02
N ALA A 94 12.69 -1.86 1.38
CA ALA A 94 12.21 -1.59 0.02
C ALA A 94 11.18 -0.44 -0.06
N ARG A 95 10.29 -0.26 0.94
CA ARG A 95 9.38 0.91 0.95
C ARG A 95 10.14 2.22 1.13
N TYR A 96 11.30 2.21 1.78
CA TYR A 96 12.04 3.43 2.10
C TYR A 96 12.47 4.15 0.82
N THR A 97 13.04 3.44 -0.15
CA THR A 97 13.55 4.04 -1.39
C THR A 97 12.47 4.60 -2.33
N GLN A 98 11.28 4.00 -2.38
CA GLN A 98 10.19 4.51 -3.23
C GLN A 98 9.46 5.70 -2.58
N LEU A 99 9.34 5.72 -1.24
CA LEU A 99 8.79 6.88 -0.51
C LEU A 99 9.71 8.10 -0.61
N MET A 100 11.02 7.89 -0.50
CA MET A 100 12.03 8.98 -0.47
C MET A 100 12.14 9.75 -1.79
N LEU A 101 11.64 9.22 -2.91
CA LEU A 101 11.66 9.92 -4.20
C LEU A 101 10.62 11.06 -4.29
N PHE A 102 9.57 11.00 -3.47
CA PHE A 102 8.47 11.98 -3.44
C PHE A 102 8.22 12.58 -2.05
N ASP A 103 9.01 12.22 -1.03
CA ASP A 103 9.02 12.88 0.30
C ASP A 103 9.81 14.21 0.29
N GLY A 104 9.90 14.85 -0.88
CA GLY A 104 10.28 16.25 -1.01
C GLY A 104 9.17 17.16 -0.48
N GLY A 105 8.93 17.11 0.83
CA GLY A 105 8.33 18.19 1.61
C GLY A 105 6.87 18.50 1.34
N SER A 106 5.98 17.50 1.25
CA SER A 106 4.51 17.67 1.38
C SER A 106 3.79 16.32 1.40
N SER A 107 4.12 15.39 2.30
CA SER A 107 3.05 14.49 2.75
C SER A 107 2.05 15.38 3.48
N PRO A 108 0.78 15.53 3.05
CA PRO A 108 -0.20 16.06 3.97
C PRO A 108 -0.19 15.06 5.12
N LYS A 109 0.39 15.46 6.25
CA LYS A 109 -0.09 14.96 7.52
C LYS A 109 -1.57 15.27 7.44
N ALA A 110 -2.36 14.28 7.08
CA ALA A 110 -3.78 14.36 7.32
C ALA A 110 -3.82 14.52 8.84
N ASP A 111 -3.96 15.76 9.28
CA ASP A 111 -4.47 16.12 10.59
C ASP A 111 -5.88 15.55 10.62
N VAL A 112 -5.97 14.22 10.71
CA VAL A 112 -7.18 13.54 11.11
C VAL A 112 -7.26 13.83 12.59
N GLN A 113 -7.74 15.03 12.93
CA GLN A 113 -8.12 15.42 14.28
C GLN A 113 -9.34 14.59 14.65
N HIS A 114 -9.11 13.31 14.96
CA HIS A 114 -10.14 12.44 15.49
C HIS A 114 -10.19 12.65 17.00
N PRO A 115 -11.37 12.89 17.61
CA PRO A 115 -11.51 13.13 19.05
C PRO A 115 -10.80 12.07 19.93
N VAL A 116 -10.87 10.82 19.48
CA VAL A 116 -10.19 9.65 20.08
C VAL A 116 -8.65 9.80 20.14
N LEU A 117 -8.02 10.43 19.13
CA LEU A 117 -6.57 10.62 19.11
C LEU A 117 -6.12 11.68 20.10
N GLU A 118 -6.95 12.68 20.40
CA GLU A 118 -6.67 13.69 21.43
C GLU A 118 -6.84 13.11 22.84
N GLU A 119 -7.87 12.29 23.04
CA GLU A 119 -8.09 11.61 24.32
C GLU A 119 -6.96 10.60 24.60
N LEU A 120 -6.48 9.86 23.59
CA LEU A 120 -5.35 8.96 23.75
C LEU A 120 -4.03 9.68 24.05
N LYS A 121 -3.81 10.88 23.52
CA LYS A 121 -2.61 11.68 23.82
C LYS A 121 -2.60 12.22 25.25
N SER A 122 -3.78 12.44 25.84
CA SER A 122 -3.92 12.99 27.19
C SER A 122 -4.08 11.93 28.27
N LEU A 123 -4.26 10.66 27.90
CA LEU A 123 -4.47 9.56 28.83
C LEU A 123 -3.15 9.04 29.43
N ASP A 124 -3.00 9.13 30.75
CA ASP A 124 -1.88 8.49 31.46
C ASP A 124 -2.25 7.07 31.90
N VAL A 125 -1.59 6.10 31.26
CA VAL A 125 -1.82 4.67 31.49
C VAL A 125 -1.28 4.23 32.85
N ASN A 126 -0.30 4.92 33.40
CA ASN A 126 0.37 4.49 34.64
C ASN A 126 -0.48 4.76 35.90
N THR A 127 -1.49 5.62 35.78
CA THR A 127 -2.35 6.01 36.90
C THR A 127 -3.70 5.31 36.92
N LEU A 128 -4.03 4.52 35.88
CA LEU A 128 -5.34 3.89 35.75
C LEU A 128 -5.40 2.55 36.46
N THR A 129 -6.52 2.30 37.14
CA THR A 129 -6.83 0.95 37.60
C THR A 129 -7.22 0.06 36.41
N PRO A 130 -7.03 -1.28 36.49
CA PRO A 130 -7.41 -2.18 35.41
C PRO A 130 -8.88 -2.06 34.99
N VAL A 131 -9.77 -1.76 35.94
CA VAL A 131 -11.21 -1.58 35.69
C VAL A 131 -11.46 -0.26 34.96
N ASP A 132 -10.80 0.83 35.37
CA ASP A 132 -10.93 2.13 34.70
C ASP A 132 -10.36 2.11 33.29
N ALA A 133 -9.26 1.40 33.08
CA ALA A 133 -8.67 1.21 31.75
C ALA A 133 -9.64 0.49 30.80
N LEU A 134 -10.29 -0.59 31.27
CA LEU A 134 -11.30 -1.31 30.49
C LEU A 134 -12.51 -0.44 30.16
N ASN A 135 -12.98 0.36 31.12
CA ASN A 135 -14.09 1.28 30.91
C ASN A 135 -13.73 2.38 29.89
N ARG A 136 -12.53 2.97 29.99
CA ARG A 136 -12.02 3.98 29.04
C ARG A 136 -11.91 3.42 27.62
N LEU A 137 -11.39 2.21 27.45
CA LEU A 137 -11.30 1.54 26.14
C LEU A 137 -12.68 1.30 25.52
N ASN A 138 -13.67 0.94 26.33
CA ASN A 138 -15.05 0.76 25.85
C ASN A 138 -15.66 2.10 25.37
N SER A 139 -15.42 3.19 26.09
CA SER A 139 -15.86 4.54 25.70
C SER A 139 -15.21 5.00 24.40
N LEU A 140 -13.89 4.81 24.26
CA LEU A 140 -13.15 5.16 23.03
C LEU A 140 -13.65 4.37 21.81
N LYS A 141 -14.03 3.10 22.01
CA LYS A 141 -14.61 2.27 20.95
C LYS A 141 -15.97 2.79 20.50
N LYS A 142 -16.84 3.17 21.43
CA LYS A 142 -18.14 3.77 21.11
C LYS A 142 -18.01 5.08 20.35
N LEU A 143 -17.09 5.95 20.77
CA LEU A 143 -16.82 7.23 20.09
C LEU A 143 -16.33 7.03 18.65
N LEU A 144 -15.58 5.96 18.38
CA LEU A 144 -15.13 5.61 17.03
C LEU A 144 -16.28 5.08 16.16
N ASP A 145 -17.18 4.28 16.74
CA ASP A 145 -18.34 3.73 16.03
C ASP A 145 -19.41 4.83 15.75
N GLU A 146 -19.59 5.80 16.65
CA GLU A 146 -20.52 6.94 16.49
C GLU A 146 -20.01 8.03 15.52
N SER A 147 -18.70 8.14 15.32
CA SER A 147 -18.10 9.09 14.36
C SER A 147 -18.02 8.53 12.92
N GLY A 148 -18.51 7.30 12.71
CA GLY A 148 -18.46 6.56 11.45
C GLY A 148 -19.80 6.46 10.69
N GLU A 149 -20.88 7.06 11.20
CA GLU A 149 -22.14 7.35 10.48
C GLU A 149 -22.16 8.80 9.98
#